data_AF-A0A522Q6X6-F1
#
_entry.id   AF-A0A522Q6X6-F1
#
_cell.length_a   1.000
_cell.length_b   1.000
_cell.length_c   1.000
_cell.angle_alpha   90.00
_cell.angle_beta   90.00
_cell.angle_gamma   90.00
#
_symmetry.space_group_name_H-M   'P 1'
#
loop_
_entity.id
_entity.type
_entity.pdbx_description
1 polymer ?
#
loop_
_entity_poly.entity_id
_entity_poly.type
_entity_poly.pdbx_seq_one_letter_code
_entity_poly.pdbx_strand_id
1 'polypeptide(L)'
;MRRRRSPERARPGRSGGAGVLLVLWGGSVVLLAFTRLEWKRRPHGGDVVGRIDFAALRRNLDHFPAAGRPAASVAYFAWLAWALLLVLIVVGLAANLPTRAAPALATTGFALGLAGAGLTYYTLTRYAQATHDLFGTSSSALDNSEDGTWFALGGYLAAGVGAALGLLPRVVR
;
A
#
# COMPACT_ATOMS: atom_id res chain seq x y z
N MET A 1 44.36 -35.77 -26.73
CA MET A 1 44.04 -34.55 -25.95
C MET A 1 42.55 -34.22 -26.09
N ARG A 2 41.76 -34.28 -25.00
CA ARG A 2 40.32 -33.89 -25.02
C ARG A 2 40.16 -32.42 -24.63
N ARG A 3 39.63 -31.58 -25.53
CA ARG A 3 39.19 -30.22 -25.17
C ARG A 3 38.06 -30.31 -24.14
N ARG A 4 38.32 -29.92 -22.89
CA ARG A 4 37.24 -29.62 -21.92
C ARG A 4 36.49 -28.40 -22.45
N ARG A 5 35.34 -28.61 -23.09
CA ARG A 5 34.36 -27.54 -23.27
C ARG A 5 33.86 -27.18 -21.88
N SER A 6 34.36 -26.09 -21.32
CA SER A 6 33.76 -25.49 -20.13
C SER A 6 32.28 -25.27 -20.45
N PRO A 7 31.32 -25.83 -19.69
CA PRO A 7 29.93 -25.50 -19.89
C PRO A 7 29.78 -24.01 -19.63
N GLU A 8 29.47 -23.29 -20.70
CA GLU A 8 29.18 -21.87 -20.69
C GLU A 8 27.99 -21.69 -19.75
N ARG A 9 28.26 -21.26 -18.52
CA ARG A 9 27.22 -21.06 -17.51
C ARG A 9 26.38 -19.89 -17.99
N ALA A 10 25.26 -20.20 -18.67
CA ALA A 10 24.21 -19.26 -19.01
C ALA A 10 23.94 -18.40 -17.78
N ARG A 11 24.34 -17.13 -17.85
CA ARG A 11 24.29 -16.25 -16.69
C ARG A 11 22.82 -15.97 -16.36
N PRO A 12 22.47 -15.63 -15.12
CA PRO A 12 21.14 -15.12 -14.80
C PRO A 12 20.94 -13.63 -15.22
N GLY A 13 19.79 -13.27 -15.80
CA GLY A 13 19.55 -12.17 -16.76
C GLY A 13 18.20 -11.45 -16.68
N ARG A 14 18.12 -10.54 -15.70
CA ARG A 14 17.13 -9.46 -15.51
C ARG A 14 15.63 -9.81 -15.58
N SER A 15 15.14 -10.39 -14.48
CA SER A 15 13.74 -10.29 -14.03
C SER A 15 13.27 -8.86 -13.62
N GLY A 16 14.18 -7.89 -13.51
CA GLY A 16 13.91 -6.57 -12.89
C GLY A 16 12.84 -5.71 -13.57
N GLY A 17 12.51 -5.97 -14.85
CA GLY A 17 11.42 -5.27 -15.53
C GLY A 17 10.05 -5.57 -14.91
N ALA A 18 9.78 -6.82 -14.55
CA ALA A 18 8.52 -7.23 -13.94
C ALA A 18 8.35 -6.64 -12.53
N GLY A 19 9.42 -6.59 -11.74
CA GLY A 19 9.41 -5.95 -10.42
C GLY A 19 9.12 -4.45 -10.51
N VAL A 20 9.79 -3.73 -11.41
CA VAL A 20 9.53 -2.29 -11.67
C VAL A 20 8.08 -2.05 -12.09
N LEU A 21 7.56 -2.81 -13.06
CA LEU A 21 6.18 -2.68 -13.52
C LEU A 21 5.18 -2.92 -12.39
N LEU A 22 5.42 -3.91 -11.52
CA LEU A 22 4.52 -4.23 -10.41
C LEU A 22 4.59 -3.18 -9.28
N VAL A 23 5.77 -2.59 -9.00
CA VAL A 23 5.92 -1.43 -8.09
C VAL A 23 5.15 -0.23 -8.62
N LEU A 24 5.32 0.12 -9.90
CA LEU A 24 4.65 1.26 -10.51
C LEU A 24 3.14 1.07 -10.61
N TRP A 25 2.69 -0.14 -10.97
CA TRP A 25 1.27 -0.47 -11.02
C TRP A 25 0.63 -0.42 -9.63
N GLY A 26 1.21 -1.10 -8.64
CA GLY A 26 0.72 -1.09 -7.26
C GLY A 26 0.69 0.33 -6.68
N GLY A 27 1.76 1.10 -6.87
CA GLY A 27 1.82 2.50 -6.45
C GLY A 27 0.77 3.40 -7.14
N SER A 28 0.50 3.16 -8.43
CA SER A 28 -0.54 3.89 -9.18
C SER A 28 -1.95 3.53 -8.69
N VAL A 29 -2.17 2.27 -8.32
CA VAL A 29 -3.43 1.79 -7.73
C VAL A 29 -3.68 2.43 -6.34
N VAL A 30 -2.65 2.53 -5.49
CA VAL A 30 -2.76 3.27 -4.20
C VAL A 30 -2.98 4.76 -4.44
N LEU A 31 -2.28 5.37 -5.40
CA LEU A 31 -2.46 6.79 -5.76
C LEU A 31 -3.90 7.08 -6.22
N LEU A 32 -4.47 6.20 -7.05
CA LEU A 32 -5.87 6.30 -7.48
C LEU A 32 -6.82 6.15 -6.29
N ALA A 33 -6.54 5.22 -5.38
CA ALA A 33 -7.30 5.06 -4.13
C ALA A 33 -7.29 6.33 -3.26
N PHE A 34 -6.16 7.01 -3.10
CA PHE A 34 -6.06 8.23 -2.29
C PHE A 34 -6.70 9.47 -2.95
N THR A 35 -6.89 9.47 -4.27
CA THR A 35 -7.28 10.69 -5.02
C THR A 35 -8.66 10.65 -5.66
N ARG A 36 -9.18 9.47 -6.02
CA ARG A 36 -10.38 9.33 -6.86
C ARG A 36 -11.40 8.31 -6.39
N LEU A 37 -10.98 7.30 -5.63
CA LEU A 37 -11.87 6.21 -5.24
C LEU A 37 -12.55 6.48 -3.90
N GLU A 38 -13.73 5.90 -3.76
CA GLU A 38 -14.50 5.89 -2.53
C GLU A 38 -13.90 4.86 -1.58
N TRP A 39 -13.89 5.19 -0.28
CA TRP A 39 -13.35 4.31 0.75
C TRP A 39 -14.44 3.65 1.56
N LYS A 40 -15.52 4.40 1.87
CA LYS A 40 -16.72 3.85 2.54
C LYS A 40 -18.04 4.43 2.01
N ARG A 41 -19.08 3.58 1.98
CA ARG A 41 -20.49 3.98 1.89
C ARG A 41 -21.00 4.52 3.24
N ARG A 42 -21.87 5.54 3.22
CA ARG A 42 -22.61 5.99 4.42
C ARG A 42 -23.83 5.10 4.70
N PRO A 43 -24.10 4.74 5.97
CA PRO A 43 -25.39 4.17 6.36
C PRO A 43 -26.55 5.12 6.01
N HIS A 44 -27.68 4.56 5.55
CA HIS A 44 -28.77 5.34 4.98
C HIS A 44 -29.78 5.83 6.02
N GLY A 45 -30.23 7.08 5.83
CA GLY A 45 -31.30 7.74 6.57
C GLY A 45 -31.82 8.95 5.80
N GLY A 46 -32.30 8.73 4.56
CA GLY A 46 -32.83 9.77 3.66
C GLY A 46 -31.84 10.24 2.60
N ASP A 47 -31.92 9.65 1.41
CA ASP A 47 -31.72 10.21 0.05
C ASP A 47 -30.48 11.06 -0.29
N VAL A 48 -29.44 11.10 0.55
CA VAL A 48 -28.13 11.66 0.18
C VAL A 48 -27.07 10.57 0.19
N VAL A 49 -26.70 10.09 -1.01
CA VAL A 49 -25.56 9.18 -1.24
C VAL A 49 -24.24 9.93 -1.03
N GLY A 50 -23.92 10.21 0.23
CA GLY A 50 -22.68 10.85 0.66
C GLY A 50 -21.50 9.87 0.57
N ARG A 51 -20.85 9.84 -0.59
CA ARG A 51 -19.60 9.10 -0.85
C ARG A 51 -18.49 9.57 0.09
N ILE A 52 -17.78 8.66 0.76
CA ILE A 52 -16.65 9.02 1.63
C ILE A 52 -15.34 8.65 0.92
N ASP A 53 -14.67 9.65 0.36
CA ASP A 53 -13.30 9.54 -0.17
C ASP A 53 -12.22 9.64 0.94
N PHE A 54 -10.95 9.45 0.58
CA PHE A 54 -9.80 9.55 1.50
C PHE A 54 -9.71 10.91 2.21
N ALA A 55 -9.99 12.01 1.50
CA ALA A 55 -9.95 13.35 2.06
C ALA A 55 -11.16 13.62 2.98
N ALA A 56 -12.31 12.98 2.73
CA ALA A 56 -13.47 13.00 3.60
C ALA A 56 -13.20 12.24 4.90
N LEU A 57 -12.51 11.09 4.86
CA LEU A 57 -12.03 10.42 6.09
C LEU A 57 -11.13 11.36 6.93
N ARG A 58 -10.22 12.10 6.29
CA ARG A 58 -9.38 13.09 6.97
C ARG A 58 -10.20 14.21 7.62
N ARG A 59 -11.12 14.83 6.86
CA ARG A 59 -11.99 15.94 7.32
C ARG A 59 -12.93 15.49 8.45
N ASN A 60 -13.51 14.30 8.33
CA ASN A 60 -14.38 13.72 9.36
C ASN A 60 -13.65 13.66 10.70
N LEU A 61 -12.39 13.20 10.74
CA LEU A 61 -11.58 13.12 11.96
C LEU A 61 -11.35 14.49 12.64
N ASP A 62 -11.40 15.59 11.90
CA ASP A 62 -11.26 16.93 12.49
C ASP A 62 -12.53 17.39 13.24
N HIS A 63 -13.68 16.74 13.02
CA HIS A 63 -14.90 16.93 13.80
C HIS A 63 -14.97 16.08 15.08
N PHE A 64 -14.05 15.12 15.29
CA PHE A 64 -14.03 14.30 16.50
C PHE A 64 -13.48 15.13 17.68
N PRO A 65 -14.08 15.07 18.88
CA PRO A 65 -13.55 15.76 20.06
C PRO A 65 -12.13 15.27 20.36
N ALA A 66 -11.25 16.18 20.80
CA ALA A 66 -9.81 15.90 20.93
C ALA A 66 -9.49 14.67 21.80
N ALA A 67 -10.26 14.44 22.87
CA ALA A 67 -10.10 13.29 23.77
C ALA A 67 -10.44 11.94 23.13
N GLY A 68 -11.29 11.89 22.10
CA GLY A 68 -11.70 10.67 21.39
C GLY A 68 -11.07 10.52 20.00
N ARG A 69 -10.14 11.41 19.61
CA ARG A 69 -9.62 11.48 18.24
C ARG A 69 -8.47 10.48 18.04
N PRO A 70 -8.59 9.47 17.15
CA PRO A 70 -7.54 8.47 16.95
C PRO A 70 -6.31 9.08 16.24
N ALA A 71 -5.29 9.44 17.01
CA ALA A 71 -4.07 10.12 16.53
C ALA A 71 -3.36 9.39 15.37
N ALA A 72 -3.36 8.06 15.38
CA ALA A 72 -2.80 7.25 14.29
C ALA A 72 -3.55 7.48 12.97
N SER A 73 -4.88 7.49 12.99
CA SER A 73 -5.70 7.76 11.80
C SER A 73 -5.54 9.21 11.33
N VAL A 74 -5.46 10.17 12.27
CA VAL A 74 -5.17 11.59 11.95
C VAL A 74 -3.86 11.72 11.17
N ALA A 75 -2.76 11.15 11.67
CA ALA A 75 -1.46 11.22 10.99
C ALA A 75 -1.47 10.47 9.64
N TYR A 76 -2.11 9.30 9.59
CA TYR A 76 -2.22 8.47 8.39
C TYR A 76 -2.93 9.20 7.25
N PHE A 77 -4.15 9.67 7.47
CA PHE A 77 -4.95 10.37 6.46
C PHE A 77 -4.43 11.79 6.17
N ALA A 78 -3.53 12.35 6.99
CA ALA A 78 -2.93 13.66 6.74
C ALA A 78 -1.71 13.61 5.84
N TRP A 79 -0.71 12.78 6.18
CA TRP A 79 0.59 12.78 5.50
C TRP A 79 1.27 11.41 5.44
N LEU A 80 1.09 10.56 6.45
CA LEU A 80 1.88 9.33 6.59
C LEU A 80 1.55 8.32 5.49
N ALA A 81 0.31 8.24 5.02
CA ALA A 81 -0.05 7.42 3.86
C ALA A 81 0.70 7.87 2.59
N TRP A 82 0.81 9.17 2.35
CA TRP A 82 1.54 9.73 1.20
C TRP A 82 3.05 9.49 1.31
N ALA A 83 3.61 9.66 2.50
CA ALA A 83 5.03 9.40 2.76
C ALA A 83 5.36 7.90 2.57
N LEU A 84 4.53 6.99 3.09
CA LEU A 84 4.70 5.54 2.90
C LEU A 84 4.64 5.15 1.42
N LEU A 85 3.68 5.67 0.66
CA LEU A 85 3.57 5.44 -0.78
C LEU A 85 4.84 5.92 -1.53
N LEU A 86 5.29 7.14 -1.26
CA LEU A 86 6.47 7.70 -1.91
C LEU A 86 7.74 6.89 -1.59
N VAL A 87 7.97 6.58 -0.32
CA VAL A 87 9.13 5.80 0.13
C VAL A 87 9.08 4.37 -0.43
N LEU A 88 7.90 3.73 -0.47
CA LEU A 88 7.72 2.41 -1.08
C LEU A 88 8.06 2.41 -2.58
N ILE A 89 7.62 3.43 -3.34
CA ILE A 89 7.96 3.54 -4.76
C ILE A 89 9.48 3.72 -4.94
N VAL A 90 10.11 4.64 -4.20
CA VAL A 90 11.56 4.90 -4.30
C VAL A 90 12.37 3.66 -3.93
N VAL A 91 12.06 3.02 -2.81
CA VAL A 91 12.77 1.82 -2.33
C VAL A 91 12.51 0.61 -3.25
N GLY A 92 11.28 0.41 -3.72
CA GLY A 92 10.90 -0.69 -4.61
C GLY A 92 11.53 -0.58 -6.01
N LEU A 93 11.66 0.65 -6.55
CA LEU A 93 12.42 0.89 -7.77
C LEU A 93 13.92 0.66 -7.55
N ALA A 94 14.49 1.17 -6.45
CA ALA A 94 15.90 0.98 -6.13
C ALA A 94 16.28 -0.49 -5.89
N ALA A 95 15.38 -1.29 -5.31
CA ALA A 95 15.51 -2.74 -5.13
C ALA A 95 15.67 -3.52 -6.45
N ASN A 96 15.15 -2.99 -7.55
CA ASN A 96 15.24 -3.62 -8.88
C ASN A 96 16.52 -3.23 -9.65
N LEU A 97 17.30 -2.26 -9.16
CA LEU A 97 18.57 -1.85 -9.75
C LEU A 97 19.69 -2.91 -9.54
N PRO A 98 20.74 -2.93 -10.40
CA PRO A 98 21.87 -3.86 -10.26
C PRO A 98 22.89 -3.38 -9.21
N THR A 99 22.48 -3.21 -7.96
CA THR A 99 23.34 -2.72 -6.87
C THR A 99 23.61 -3.81 -5.82
N ARG A 100 24.69 -3.66 -5.02
CA ARG A 100 24.96 -4.54 -3.88
C ARG A 100 23.91 -4.43 -2.77
N ALA A 101 23.21 -3.29 -2.68
CA ALA A 101 22.17 -3.03 -1.70
C ALA A 101 20.79 -3.58 -2.11
N ALA A 102 20.62 -4.05 -3.36
CA ALA A 102 19.33 -4.51 -3.89
C ALA A 102 18.60 -5.53 -2.99
N PRO A 103 19.26 -6.54 -2.35
CA PRO A 103 18.55 -7.46 -1.47
C PRO A 103 17.99 -6.81 -0.20
N ALA A 104 18.74 -5.90 0.42
CA ALA A 104 18.27 -5.15 1.58
C ALA A 104 17.10 -4.24 1.21
N LEU A 105 17.23 -3.50 0.10
CA LEU A 105 16.18 -2.64 -0.44
C LEU A 105 14.90 -3.42 -0.81
N ALA A 106 15.03 -4.62 -1.35
CA ALA A 106 13.88 -5.49 -1.66
C ALA A 106 13.12 -5.92 -0.40
N THR A 107 13.85 -6.34 0.65
CA THR A 107 13.26 -6.66 1.96
C THR A 107 12.61 -5.43 2.59
N THR A 108 13.25 -4.26 2.53
CA THR A 108 12.67 -3.00 3.03
C THR A 108 11.42 -2.60 2.25
N GLY A 109 11.42 -2.71 0.92
CA GLY A 109 10.26 -2.42 0.08
C GLY A 109 9.09 -3.38 0.35
N PHE A 110 9.37 -4.67 0.53
CA PHE A 110 8.36 -5.64 0.93
C PHE A 110 7.76 -5.31 2.32
N ALA A 111 8.61 -5.00 3.31
CA ALA A 111 8.18 -4.59 4.63
C ALA A 111 7.36 -3.28 4.61
N LEU A 112 7.71 -2.32 3.76
CA LEU A 112 6.95 -1.08 3.55
C LEU A 112 5.57 -1.34 2.91
N GLY A 113 5.46 -2.29 1.97
CA GLY A 113 4.18 -2.72 1.41
C GLY A 113 3.27 -3.35 2.47
N LEU A 114 3.81 -4.25 3.29
CA LEU A 114 3.09 -4.83 4.43
C LEU A 114 2.68 -3.77 5.47
N ALA A 115 3.59 -2.83 5.80
CA ALA A 115 3.31 -1.76 6.75
C ALA A 115 2.24 -0.80 6.22
N GLY A 116 2.26 -0.43 4.94
CA GLY A 116 1.24 0.39 4.30
C GLY A 116 -0.14 -0.25 4.35
N ALA A 117 -0.25 -1.53 3.96
CA ALA A 117 -1.51 -2.28 4.04
C ALA A 117 -1.99 -2.46 5.50
N GLY A 118 -1.08 -2.83 6.42
CA GLY A 118 -1.39 -3.00 7.83
C GLY A 118 -1.85 -1.70 8.52
N LEU A 119 -1.21 -0.57 8.21
CA LEU A 119 -1.61 0.75 8.72
C LEU A 119 -2.93 1.22 8.10
N THR A 120 -3.22 0.90 6.83
CA THR A 120 -4.53 1.13 6.20
C THR A 120 -5.62 0.42 7.02
N TYR A 121 -5.48 -0.87 7.27
CA TYR A 121 -6.45 -1.65 8.06
C TYR A 121 -6.57 -1.15 9.51
N TYR A 122 -5.44 -0.92 10.18
CA TYR A 122 -5.40 -0.46 11.58
C TYR A 122 -6.10 0.90 11.76
N THR A 123 -5.84 1.85 10.86
CA THR A 123 -6.40 3.21 10.97
C THR A 123 -7.88 3.27 10.62
N LEU A 124 -8.36 2.38 9.73
CA LEU A 124 -9.79 2.14 9.50
C LEU A 124 -10.46 1.48 10.71
N THR A 125 -9.78 0.53 11.38
CA THR A 125 -10.27 -0.07 12.64
C THR A 125 -10.43 0.99 13.72
N ARG A 126 -9.41 1.86 13.90
CA ARG A 126 -9.48 2.96 14.87
C ARG A 126 -10.52 4.03 14.52
N TYR A 127 -10.73 4.30 13.24
CA TYR A 127 -11.81 5.18 12.78
C TYR A 127 -13.18 4.58 13.11
N ALA A 128 -13.39 3.30 12.83
CA ALA A 128 -14.65 2.61 13.10
C ALA A 128 -14.97 2.55 14.62
N GLN A 129 -13.97 2.21 15.45
CA GLN A 129 -14.07 2.26 16.92
C GLN A 129 -14.48 3.65 17.42
N ALA A 130 -13.75 4.70 17.02
CA ALA A 130 -14.08 6.06 17.46
C ALA A 130 -15.48 6.53 16.96
N THR A 131 -15.96 6.00 15.83
CA THR A 131 -17.31 6.30 15.32
C THR A 131 -18.37 5.57 16.16
N HIS A 132 -18.14 4.30 16.51
CA HIS A 132 -18.99 3.55 17.44
C HIS A 132 -19.08 4.26 18.81
N ASP A 133 -17.95 4.68 19.37
CA ASP A 133 -17.89 5.24 20.73
C ASP A 133 -18.56 6.63 20.84
N LEU A 134 -18.67 7.37 19.73
CA LEU A 134 -19.34 8.67 19.67
C LEU A 134 -20.81 8.62 19.23
N PHE A 135 -21.18 7.66 18.39
CA PHE A 135 -22.49 7.64 17.71
C PHE A 135 -23.29 6.34 17.91
N GLY A 136 -22.77 5.37 18.67
CA GLY A 136 -23.41 4.07 18.91
C GLY A 136 -23.49 3.15 17.69
N THR A 137 -22.81 3.50 16.58
CA THR A 137 -22.90 2.77 15.32
C THR A 137 -21.96 1.57 15.28
N SER A 138 -22.51 0.36 15.43
CA SER A 138 -21.78 -0.89 15.18
C SER A 138 -21.34 -1.00 13.72
N SER A 139 -20.06 -0.76 13.46
CA SER A 139 -19.43 -1.02 12.17
C SER A 139 -17.99 -1.51 12.35
N SER A 140 -17.61 -2.53 11.58
CA SER A 140 -16.25 -3.05 11.55
C SER A 140 -15.30 -2.14 10.74
N ALA A 141 -14.00 -2.41 10.85
CA ALA A 141 -12.98 -1.77 10.03
C ALA A 141 -13.31 -1.82 8.54
N LEU A 142 -13.82 -2.97 8.06
CA LEU A 142 -14.09 -3.23 6.66
C LEU A 142 -15.58 -3.13 6.27
N ASP A 143 -16.49 -2.91 7.22
CA ASP A 143 -17.92 -2.72 6.90
C ASP A 143 -18.11 -1.49 5.99
N ASN A 144 -18.96 -1.66 4.97
CA ASN A 144 -19.20 -0.66 3.93
C ASN A 144 -17.93 -0.19 3.19
N SER A 145 -16.88 -1.04 3.09
CA SER A 145 -15.67 -0.69 2.34
C SER A 145 -15.87 -0.78 0.83
N GLU A 146 -15.55 0.31 0.16
CA GLU A 146 -15.58 0.45 -1.29
C GLU A 146 -14.20 0.19 -1.92
N ASP A 147 -14.16 0.26 -3.26
CA ASP A 147 -12.99 -0.01 -4.09
C ASP A 147 -11.70 0.67 -3.61
N GLY A 148 -11.75 1.92 -3.13
CA GLY A 148 -10.58 2.65 -2.64
C GLY A 148 -9.88 1.99 -1.46
N THR A 149 -10.64 1.38 -0.54
CA THR A 149 -10.05 0.62 0.58
C THR A 149 -9.32 -0.63 0.06
N TRP A 150 -9.95 -1.37 -0.85
CA TRP A 150 -9.38 -2.59 -1.44
C TRP A 150 -8.19 -2.29 -2.35
N PHE A 151 -8.24 -1.20 -3.12
CA PHE A 151 -7.17 -0.76 -4.01
C PHE A 151 -5.97 -0.25 -3.18
N ALA A 152 -6.18 0.46 -2.08
CA ALA A 152 -5.08 0.82 -1.18
C ALA A 152 -4.39 -0.42 -0.61
N LEU A 153 -5.16 -1.37 -0.05
CA LEU A 153 -4.61 -2.62 0.50
C LEU A 153 -3.88 -3.45 -0.57
N GLY A 154 -4.55 -3.73 -1.70
CA GLY A 154 -4.00 -4.53 -2.79
C GLY A 154 -2.82 -3.87 -3.49
N GLY A 155 -2.87 -2.54 -3.70
CA GLY A 155 -1.79 -1.78 -4.32
C GLY A 155 -0.52 -1.71 -3.47
N TYR A 156 -0.66 -1.55 -2.15
CA TYR A 156 0.46 -1.62 -1.22
C TYR A 156 1.13 -3.01 -1.21
N LEU A 157 0.32 -4.07 -1.17
CA LEU A 157 0.82 -5.45 -1.23
C LEU A 157 1.48 -5.75 -2.58
N ALA A 158 0.87 -5.35 -3.69
CA ALA A 158 1.44 -5.51 -5.03
C ALA A 158 2.78 -4.80 -5.18
N ALA A 159 2.88 -3.54 -4.74
CA ALA A 159 4.14 -2.80 -4.79
C ALA A 159 5.21 -3.42 -3.87
N GLY A 160 4.83 -3.91 -2.69
CA GLY A 160 5.73 -4.67 -1.81
C GLY A 160 6.25 -5.96 -2.46
N VAL A 161 5.39 -6.73 -3.13
CA VAL A 161 5.78 -7.91 -3.91
C VAL A 161 6.68 -7.53 -5.09
N GLY A 162 6.38 -6.42 -5.79
CA GLY A 162 7.23 -5.89 -6.87
C GLY A 162 8.65 -5.52 -6.42
N ALA A 163 8.79 -5.02 -5.19
CA ALA A 163 10.09 -4.83 -4.56
C ALA A 163 10.78 -6.18 -4.27
N ALA A 164 10.05 -7.14 -3.69
CA ALA A 164 10.56 -8.48 -3.39
C ALA A 164 11.03 -9.27 -4.62
N LEU A 165 10.41 -9.08 -5.79
CA LEU A 165 10.86 -9.67 -7.07
C LEU A 165 12.29 -9.26 -7.45
N GLY A 166 12.80 -8.15 -6.91
CA GLY A 166 14.21 -7.75 -7.02
C GLY A 166 15.19 -8.80 -6.46
N LEU A 167 14.76 -9.65 -5.52
CA LEU A 167 15.56 -10.75 -4.95
C LEU A 167 15.76 -11.93 -5.89
N LEU A 168 14.90 -12.11 -6.91
CA LEU A 168 14.90 -13.35 -7.68
C LEU A 168 16.17 -13.52 -8.51
N PRO A 169 16.81 -14.71 -8.52
CA PRO A 169 17.89 -15.04 -9.44
C PRO A 169 17.42 -14.92 -10.88
N ARG A 170 18.25 -14.28 -11.71
CA ARG A 170 17.74 -13.41 -12.77
C ARG A 170 17.48 -14.04 -14.16
N VAL A 171 17.95 -15.26 -14.48
CA VAL A 171 17.87 -16.06 -15.76
C VAL A 171 18.12 -15.32 -17.12
N VAL A 172 19.33 -15.39 -17.73
CA VAL A 172 19.58 -14.98 -19.14
C VAL A 172 19.33 -16.23 -19.99
N ARG A 173 18.68 -16.06 -21.14
CA ARG A 173 18.73 -17.01 -22.25
C ARG A 173 19.69 -16.49 -23.32
#